data_AF-A0A2V8TUG4-F1
#
_entry.id   AF-A0A2V8TUG4-F1
#
_cell.length_a   1.000
_cell.length_b   1.000
_cell.length_c   1.000
_cell.angle_alpha   90.00
_cell.angle_beta   90.00
_cell.angle_gamma   90.00
#
_symmetry.space_group_name_H-M   'P 1'
#
loop_
_entity.id
_entity.type
_entity.pdbx_description
1 polymer ?
#
loop_
_entity_poly.entity_id
_entity_poly.type
_entity_poly.pdbx_seq_one_letter_code
_entity_poly.pdbx_strand_id
1 'polypeptide(L)' 'APGAIETERTRQEAADFAATWAKLTPLGRIGTPLDVAHAVAFLASDAAAFITGQTLWVDGGLFSKPAWPYEGPSN' A
#
# COMPACT_ATOMS: atom_id res chain seq x y z
N ALA A 1 -0.30 -6.44 -5.37
CA ALA A 1 1.03 -5.95 -4.99
C ALA A 1 0.93 -5.15 -3.68
N PRO A 2 1.56 -5.60 -2.59
CA PRO A 2 1.57 -4.86 -1.33
C PRO A 2 2.51 -3.65 -1.40
N GLY A 3 2.17 -2.57 -0.69
CA GLY A 3 3.03 -1.41 -0.49
C GLY A 3 3.99 -1.57 0.70
N ALA A 4 4.25 -0.46 1.42
CA ALA A 4 4.96 -0.50 2.68
C ALA A 4 4.09 -1.17 3.76
N ILE A 5 4.40 -2.42 4.08
CA ILE A 5 3.67 -3.23 5.08
C ILE A 5 4.56 -3.51 6.28
N GLU A 6 4.03 -3.30 7.49
CA GLU A 6 4.73 -3.64 8.72
C GLU A 6 4.88 -5.14 8.89
N THR A 7 6.13 -5.60 8.92
CA THR A 7 6.52 -6.99 9.19
C THR A 7 7.78 -6.99 10.06
N GLU A 8 8.16 -8.16 10.56
CA GLU A 8 9.42 -8.28 11.32
C GLU A 8 10.63 -7.79 10.52
N ARG A 9 10.71 -8.18 9.24
CA ARG A 9 11.77 -7.73 8.33
C ARG A 9 11.81 -6.20 8.21
N THR A 10 10.69 -5.53 7.92
CA THR A 10 10.68 -4.07 7.69
C THR A 10 11.02 -3.27 8.94
N ARG A 11 10.68 -3.79 10.13
CA ARG A 11 11.07 -3.16 11.41
C ARG A 11 12.59 -3.15 11.62
N GLN A 12 13.29 -4.12 11.04
CA GLN A 12 14.75 -4.22 11.10
C GLN A 12 15.46 -3.40 10.01
N GLU A 13 14.75 -2.92 9.00
CA GLU A 13 15.34 -2.14 7.90
C GLU A 13 15.67 -0.71 8.29
N ALA A 14 14.81 -0.08 9.10
CA ALA A 14 15.04 1.26 9.63
C ALA A 14 14.22 1.47 10.91
N ALA A 15 14.80 2.15 11.89
CA ALA A 15 14.14 2.45 13.16
C ALA A 15 12.87 3.31 13.00
N ASP A 16 12.78 4.10 11.92
CA ASP A 16 11.67 5.01 11.62
C ASP A 16 10.89 4.63 10.36
N PHE A 17 11.01 3.37 9.90
CA PHE A 17 10.38 2.86 8.67
C PHE A 17 8.92 3.32 8.53
N ALA A 18 8.12 3.11 9.57
CA ALA A 18 6.70 3.46 9.56
C ALA A 18 6.47 4.95 9.36
N ALA A 19 7.20 5.81 10.07
CA ALA A 19 7.05 7.26 9.97
C ALA A 19 7.51 7.79 8.60
N THR A 20 8.56 7.20 8.04
CA THR A 20 9.09 7.59 6.73
C THR A 20 8.12 7.23 5.61
N TRP A 21 7.63 6.00 5.57
CA TRP A 21 6.70 5.56 4.53
C TRP A 21 5.30 6.14 4.66
N ALA A 22 4.81 6.38 5.89
CA ALA A 22 3.51 7.00 6.13
C ALA A 22 3.34 8.36 5.43
N LYS A 23 4.40 9.18 5.37
CA LYS A 23 4.40 10.49 4.68
C LYS A 23 4.17 10.37 3.17
N LEU A 24 4.56 9.24 2.58
CA LEU A 24 4.46 8.99 1.16
C LEU A 24 3.09 8.42 0.78
N THR A 25 2.48 7.62 1.64
CA THR A 25 1.13 7.07 1.41
C THR A 25 0.06 8.15 1.53
N PRO A 26 -0.88 8.29 0.58
CA PRO A 26 -2.09 9.11 0.74
C PRO A 26 -2.89 8.85 2.02
N LEU A 27 -2.93 7.60 2.51
CA LEU A 27 -3.62 7.27 3.76
C LEU A 27 -2.86 7.69 5.03
N GLY A 28 -1.65 8.26 4.92
CA GLY A 28 -0.88 8.76 6.06
C GLY A 28 -0.40 7.69 7.04
N ARG A 29 -0.39 6.41 6.62
CA ARG A 29 0.06 5.27 7.44
C ARG A 29 0.63 4.16 6.56
N ILE A 30 1.51 3.34 7.13
CA ILE A 30 1.87 2.06 6.52
C ILE A 30 0.72 1.04 6.65
N GLY A 31 0.75 0.04 5.79
CA GLY A 31 -0.15 -1.11 5.88
C GLY A 31 0.30 -2.11 6.94
N THR A 32 -0.61 -2.98 7.32
CA THR A 32 -0.40 -4.13 8.20
C THR A 32 -0.62 -5.43 7.42
N PRO A 33 -0.19 -6.59 7.94
CA PRO A 33 -0.52 -7.87 7.31
C PRO A 33 -2.02 -8.10 7.14
N LEU A 34 -2.84 -7.56 8.05
CA LEU A 34 -4.31 -7.64 7.99
C LEU A 34 -4.90 -6.86 6.79
N ASP A 35 -4.32 -5.72 6.42
CA ASP A 35 -4.77 -4.96 5.24
C ASP A 35 -4.64 -5.82 3.96
N VAL A 36 -3.54 -6.57 3.84
CA VAL A 36 -3.31 -7.51 2.73
C VAL A 36 -4.21 -8.73 2.84
N ALA A 37 -4.34 -9.30 4.04
CA ALA A 37 -5.16 -10.49 4.28
C ALA A 37 -6.64 -10.27 3.91
N HIS A 38 -7.21 -9.10 4.23
CA HIS A 38 -8.58 -8.78 3.85
C HIS A 38 -8.76 -8.69 2.33
N ALA A 39 -7.81 -8.11 1.61
CA ALA A 39 -7.85 -8.06 0.14
C ALA A 39 -7.76 -9.46 -0.48
N VAL A 40 -6.89 -10.33 0.07
CA VAL A 40 -6.79 -11.73 -0.35
C VAL A 40 -8.09 -12.48 -0.05
N ALA A 41 -8.67 -12.31 1.13
CA ALA A 41 -9.92 -12.95 1.51
C ALA A 41 -11.07 -12.55 0.58
N PHE A 42 -11.16 -11.27 0.19
CA PHE A 42 -12.12 -10.82 -0.82
C PHE A 42 -11.89 -11.50 -2.16
N LEU A 43 -10.66 -11.48 -2.69
CA LEU A 43 -10.33 -12.09 -3.98
C LEU A 43 -10.52 -13.62 -4.00
N ALA A 44 -10.42 -14.28 -2.86
CA ALA A 44 -10.67 -15.70 -2.71
C ALA A 44 -12.16 -16.05 -2.50
N SER A 45 -13.02 -15.05 -2.28
CA SER A 45 -14.46 -15.26 -2.04
C SER A 45 -15.26 -15.32 -3.34
N ASP A 46 -16.47 -15.87 -3.26
CA ASP A 46 -17.43 -15.91 -4.38
C ASP A 46 -17.78 -14.50 -4.90
N ALA A 47 -17.63 -13.46 -4.07
CA ALA A 47 -17.89 -12.08 -4.49
C ALA A 47 -16.92 -11.61 -5.60
N ALA A 48 -15.77 -12.25 -5.75
CA ALA A 48 -14.78 -11.95 -6.77
C ALA A 48 -14.82 -12.92 -7.97
N ALA A 49 -15.87 -13.73 -8.14
CA ALA A 49 -15.93 -14.81 -9.12
C ALA A 49 -15.69 -14.40 -10.59
N PHE A 50 -15.86 -13.13 -10.94
CA PHE A 50 -15.61 -12.60 -12.28
C PHE A 50 -14.35 -11.71 -12.39
N ILE A 51 -13.52 -11.68 -11.35
CA ILE A 51 -12.27 -10.90 -11.30
C ILE A 51 -11.10 -11.88 -11.51
N THR A 52 -10.40 -11.74 -12.63
CA THR A 52 -9.21 -12.55 -12.95
C THR A 52 -8.15 -11.73 -13.70
N GLY A 53 -6.90 -12.17 -13.61
CA GLY A 53 -5.76 -11.54 -14.30
C GLY A 53 -5.38 -10.15 -13.78
N GLN A 54 -5.92 -9.72 -12.64
CA GLN A 54 -5.69 -8.38 -12.10
C GLN A 54 -4.58 -8.34 -11.06
N THR A 55 -3.86 -7.23 -11.02
CA THR A 55 -3.02 -6.85 -9.88
C THR A 55 -3.73 -5.79 -9.07
N LEU A 56 -4.13 -6.14 -7.83
CA LEU A 56 -4.67 -5.18 -6.88
C LEU A 56 -3.53 -4.58 -6.04
N TRP A 57 -3.39 -3.25 -6.05
CA TRP A 57 -2.48 -2.53 -5.17
C TRP A 57 -3.11 -2.40 -3.78
N VAL A 58 -2.39 -2.88 -2.76
CA VAL A 58 -2.78 -2.78 -1.34
C VAL A 58 -1.67 -2.03 -0.62
N ASP A 59 -1.63 -0.72 -0.84
CA ASP A 59 -0.45 0.11 -0.60
C ASP A 59 -0.77 1.48 0.02
N GLY A 60 -2.01 1.71 0.43
CA GLY A 60 -2.46 3.00 0.93
C GLY A 60 -2.37 4.15 -0.09
N GLY A 61 -2.31 3.83 -1.38
CA GLY A 61 -2.22 4.77 -2.51
C GLY A 61 -0.79 5.18 -2.87
N LEU A 62 0.22 4.51 -2.34
CA LEU A 62 1.64 4.83 -2.57
C LEU A 62 1.98 4.94 -4.06
N PHE A 63 1.52 4.01 -4.88
CA PHE A 63 1.77 3.99 -6.33
C PHE A 63 0.73 4.74 -7.15
N SER A 64 -0.29 5.31 -6.50
CA SER A 64 -1.31 6.14 -7.15
C SER A 64 -0.95 7.62 -7.15
N LYS A 65 0.15 8.04 -6.50
CA LYS A 65 0.66 9.40 -6.59
C LYS A 65 1.39 9.58 -7.93
N PRO A 66 0.84 10.33 -8.90
CA PRO A 66 1.62 10.72 -10.07
C PRO A 66 2.76 11.64 -9.61
N ALA A 67 3.95 11.47 -10.19
CA ALA A 67 4.98 12.50 -10.10
C ALA A 67 4.44 13.73 -10.84
N TRP A 68 4.12 14.80 -10.11
CA TRP A 68 3.71 16.04 -10.73
C TRP A 68 4.89 16.56 -11.59
N PRO A 69 4.72 16.75 -12.91
CA PRO A 69 5.84 16.93 -13.82
C PRO A 69 6.43 18.35 -13.82
N TYR A 70 5.80 19.31 -13.14
CA TYR A 70 6.25 20.69 -13.06
C TYR A 70 6.80 21.01 -11.67
N GLU A 71 7.96 21.65 -11.59
CA GLU A 71 8.44 22.18 -10.31
C GLU A 71 7.59 23.39 -9.89
N GLY A 72 6.84 23.23 -8.80
CA GLY A 72 5.97 24.25 -8.22
C GLY A 72 5.19 23.64 -7.06
N PRO A 73 4.64 24.45 -6.14
CA PRO A 73 3.94 23.90 -4.98
C PRO A 73 2.74 23.08 -5.45
N SER A 74 2.85 21.75 -5.31
CA SER A 74 1.70 20.86 -5.36
C SER A 74 0.88 21.10 -4.09
N ASN A 75 -0.40 21.39 -4.27
CA ASN A 75 -1.39 21.58 -3.21
C ASN A 75 -1.39 20.44 -2.19
#